data_AF-A0A162FZV8-F1
#
_entry.id   AF-A0A162FZV8-F1
#
_cell.length_a   1.000
_cell.length_b   1.000
_cell.length_c   1.000
_cell.angle_alpha   90.00
_cell.angle_beta   90.00
_cell.angle_gamma   90.00
#
_symmetry.space_group_name_H-M   'P 1'
#
loop_
_entity.id
_entity.type
_entity.pdbx_description
1 polymer ?
#
loop_
_entity_poly.entity_id
_entity_poly.type
_entity_poly.pdbx_seq_one_letter_code
_entity_poly.pdbx_strand_id
1 'polypeptide(L)'
;MASTVTEFVQRGSLPRYLTVIFSVFVLGVGGAAALNRTWPGDIVFWDTPGQLAVAAVMILAAVLCAVARNRVAAVLLAGATGYGMVALFALQGAPDLALTQALIETVTLVVFVLVLRRLPTRIAAKHQPMRKRLRAIIGITVGGVMAVAATIALGARTATPISAELPRLAYEEGKGRNIVNVLLVDIRAWDTMGEISVLVVVATGVASLIFLSSRAGGAPRLDTQGAGDRRERAMDLTSPSSESDTTGDRGSWLVAGRTLRPENRSIVLEVLVRLLFHPAMIVSVYLLFTGHNTPGGGFAGGLLAGLALVARYLAGGRFELGEAAPIDAGKVLGLGLLFAVGTAVSSLAFGLEVLESSWLDLEVPVLGELHLGTSTLFDIGVYLIVIGLTLDILRSLGGEVDRHGEEAENGAPSGDGVTHSTESTPGPGAGTVDGLETRLPTGSTVVGGPGRGDA
;
A
#
# COMPACT_ATOMS: atom_id res chain seq x y z
N MET A 1 16.76 -24.53 -32.65
CA MET A 1 17.26 -24.84 -31.29
C MET A 1 17.09 -23.65 -30.35
N ALA A 2 17.62 -22.46 -30.67
CA ALA A 2 17.44 -21.26 -29.83
C ALA A 2 15.96 -20.88 -29.62
N SER A 3 15.13 -20.88 -30.66
CA SER A 3 13.69 -20.60 -30.57
C SER A 3 12.95 -21.58 -29.65
N THR A 4 13.27 -22.87 -29.74
CA THR A 4 12.67 -23.93 -28.91
C THR A 4 13.05 -23.78 -27.43
N VAL A 5 14.29 -23.36 -27.14
CA VAL A 5 14.73 -23.06 -25.77
C VAL A 5 14.00 -21.83 -25.24
N THR A 6 13.88 -20.77 -26.03
CA THR A 6 13.12 -19.56 -25.66
C THR A 6 11.64 -19.88 -25.42
N GLU A 7 10.98 -20.67 -26.27
CA GLU A 7 9.59 -21.11 -26.04
C GLU A 7 9.43 -22.04 -24.83
N PHE A 8 10.49 -22.73 -24.41
CA PHE A 8 10.46 -23.57 -23.21
C PHE A 8 10.66 -22.74 -21.93
N VAL A 9 11.57 -21.77 -21.96
CA VAL A 9 11.96 -20.94 -20.81
C VAL A 9 11.02 -19.73 -20.66
N GLN A 10 10.78 -18.98 -21.74
CA GLN A 10 10.04 -17.71 -21.76
C GLN A 10 8.58 -17.87 -22.20
N ARG A 11 7.81 -18.71 -21.51
CA ARG A 11 6.37 -18.90 -21.80
C ARG A 11 5.46 -17.76 -21.32
N GLY A 12 6.01 -16.70 -20.72
CA GLY A 12 5.23 -15.58 -20.18
C GLY A 12 4.36 -15.93 -18.97
N SER A 13 4.53 -17.12 -18.36
CA SER A 13 3.68 -17.62 -17.27
C SER A 13 4.32 -17.44 -15.90
N LEU A 14 3.78 -16.53 -15.08
CA LEU A 14 4.26 -16.27 -13.70
C LEU A 14 4.35 -17.54 -12.83
N PRO A 15 3.35 -18.45 -12.79
CA PRO A 15 3.46 -19.68 -12.02
C PRO A 15 4.62 -20.59 -12.43
N ARG A 16 5.00 -20.59 -13.72
CA ARG A 16 6.13 -21.39 -14.22
C ARG A 16 7.45 -20.77 -13.76
N TYR A 17 7.60 -19.45 -13.86
CA TYR A 17 8.79 -18.76 -13.36
C TYR A 17 8.98 -18.97 -11.85
N LEU A 18 7.91 -18.81 -11.05
CA LEU A 18 7.96 -19.09 -9.61
C LEU A 18 8.32 -20.56 -9.31
N THR A 19 7.76 -21.51 -10.08
CA THR A 19 8.11 -22.92 -9.94
C THR A 19 9.60 -23.16 -10.19
N VAL A 20 10.18 -22.54 -11.21
CA VAL A 20 11.63 -22.66 -11.51
C VAL A 20 12.46 -22.04 -10.38
N ILE A 21 12.14 -20.80 -9.96
CA ILE A 21 12.86 -20.10 -8.89
C ILE A 21 12.85 -20.93 -7.59
N PHE A 22 11.67 -21.39 -7.16
CA PHE A 22 11.56 -22.21 -5.95
C PHE A 22 12.23 -23.57 -6.08
N SER A 23 12.19 -24.20 -7.26
CA SER A 23 12.90 -25.46 -7.49
C SER A 23 14.41 -25.27 -7.41
N VAL A 24 14.95 -24.19 -8.00
CA VAL A 24 16.38 -23.85 -7.92
C VAL A 24 16.77 -23.55 -6.47
N PHE A 25 15.95 -22.82 -5.72
CA PHE A 25 16.18 -22.59 -4.28
C PHE A 25 16.24 -23.92 -3.50
N VAL A 26 15.25 -24.81 -3.68
CA VAL A 26 15.21 -26.10 -3.00
C VAL A 26 16.41 -26.97 -3.38
N LEU A 27 16.76 -27.05 -4.66
CA LEU A 27 17.89 -27.87 -5.11
C LEU A 27 19.23 -27.30 -4.67
N GLY A 28 19.40 -25.97 -4.75
CA GLY A 28 20.63 -25.28 -4.38
C GLY A 28 20.83 -25.22 -2.88
N VAL A 29 19.94 -24.52 -2.17
CA VAL A 29 20.04 -24.33 -0.71
C VAL A 29 19.75 -25.64 0.02
N GLY A 30 18.74 -26.40 -0.40
CA GLY A 30 18.44 -27.70 0.20
C GLY A 30 19.53 -28.74 -0.09
N GLY A 31 20.12 -28.73 -1.28
CA GLY A 31 21.29 -29.56 -1.60
C GLY A 31 22.51 -29.20 -0.76
N ALA A 32 22.82 -27.91 -0.62
CA ALA A 32 23.89 -27.43 0.24
C ALA A 32 23.66 -27.81 1.72
N ALA A 33 22.43 -27.65 2.22
CA ALA A 33 22.04 -28.05 3.57
C ALA A 33 22.16 -29.57 3.79
N ALA A 34 21.80 -30.39 2.79
CA ALA A 34 21.92 -31.84 2.87
C ALA A 34 23.38 -32.33 2.87
N LEU A 35 24.27 -31.59 2.20
CA LEU A 35 25.72 -31.85 2.18
C LEU A 35 26.45 -31.26 3.39
N ASN A 36 25.79 -30.42 4.19
CA ASN A 36 26.37 -29.75 5.33
C ASN A 36 26.75 -30.75 6.44
N ARG A 37 27.97 -30.65 6.95
CA ARG A 37 28.53 -31.56 7.97
C ARG A 37 28.52 -30.96 9.37
N THR A 38 28.38 -29.65 9.49
CA THR A 38 28.40 -28.93 10.77
C THR A 38 26.99 -28.54 11.15
N TRP A 39 26.43 -29.25 12.12
CA TRP A 39 25.09 -28.99 12.65
C TRP A 39 25.20 -28.30 14.01
N PRO A 40 24.23 -27.43 14.36
CA PRO A 40 24.19 -26.84 15.70
C PRO A 40 24.11 -27.92 16.77
N GLY A 41 24.88 -27.78 17.85
CA GLY A 41 24.87 -28.75 18.96
C GLY A 41 23.55 -28.74 19.74
N ASP A 42 22.99 -27.54 19.94
CA ASP A 42 21.70 -27.33 20.61
C ASP A 42 20.74 -26.57 19.70
N ILE A 43 19.48 -27.02 19.66
CA ILE A 43 18.39 -26.36 18.94
C ILE A 43 17.39 -25.86 19.97
N VAL A 44 17.30 -24.53 20.10
CA VAL A 44 16.28 -23.87 20.92
C VAL A 44 15.03 -23.69 20.06
N PHE A 45 13.93 -24.31 20.46
CA PHE A 45 12.66 -24.26 19.71
C PHE A 45 11.82 -23.01 20.03
N TRP A 46 11.90 -22.52 21.27
CA TRP A 46 11.24 -21.28 21.73
C TRP A 46 11.95 -20.77 22.99
N ASP A 47 11.98 -19.45 23.18
CA ASP A 47 12.50 -18.80 24.39
C ASP A 47 11.40 -18.63 25.44
N THR A 48 10.19 -18.29 24.99
CA THR A 48 9.03 -18.07 25.88
C THR A 48 7.81 -18.83 25.39
N PRO A 49 6.93 -19.33 26.28
CA PRO A 49 5.69 -20.01 25.89
C PRO A 49 4.77 -19.15 25.01
N GLY A 50 4.85 -17.82 25.13
CA GLY A 50 4.09 -16.88 24.31
C GLY A 50 4.42 -17.00 22.82
N GLN A 51 5.69 -17.24 22.46
CA GLN A 51 6.11 -17.43 21.07
C GLN A 51 5.40 -18.64 20.44
N LEU A 52 5.24 -19.74 21.19
CA LEU A 52 4.56 -20.94 20.71
C LEU A 52 3.07 -20.67 20.41
N ALA A 53 2.39 -19.94 21.30
CA ALA A 53 1.00 -19.57 21.10
C ALA A 53 0.82 -18.67 19.86
N VAL A 54 1.68 -17.66 19.71
CA VAL A 54 1.66 -16.76 18.54
C VAL A 54 1.97 -17.53 17.25
N ALA A 55 2.99 -18.39 17.27
CA ALA A 55 3.36 -19.22 16.12
C ALA A 55 2.21 -20.16 15.70
N ALA A 56 1.52 -20.79 16.66
CA ALA A 56 0.37 -21.64 16.37
C ALA A 56 -0.77 -20.84 15.68
N VAL A 57 -1.07 -19.64 16.16
CA VAL A 57 -2.06 -18.74 15.54
C VAL A 57 -1.62 -18.33 14.14
N MET A 58 -0.36 -17.97 13.95
CA MET A 58 0.19 -17.60 12.63
C MET A 58 0.14 -18.75 11.63
N ILE A 59 0.52 -19.97 12.05
CA ILE A 59 0.45 -21.18 11.21
C ILE A 59 -1.00 -21.44 10.80
N LEU A 60 -1.93 -21.38 11.74
CA LEU A 60 -3.35 -21.56 11.45
C LEU A 60 -3.85 -20.49 10.46
N ALA A 61 -3.54 -19.21 10.71
CA ALA A 61 -3.93 -18.11 9.83
C ALA A 61 -3.34 -18.26 8.42
N ALA A 62 -2.07 -18.65 8.30
CA ALA A 62 -1.42 -18.89 7.02
C ALA A 62 -2.06 -20.06 6.25
N VAL A 63 -2.36 -21.17 6.92
CA VAL A 63 -3.04 -22.33 6.31
C VAL A 63 -4.45 -21.94 5.85
N LEU A 64 -5.21 -21.25 6.70
CA LEU A 64 -6.55 -20.76 6.35
C LEU A 64 -6.51 -19.76 5.19
N CYS A 65 -5.51 -18.88 5.16
CA CYS A 65 -5.29 -17.92 4.07
C CYS A 65 -5.05 -18.64 2.74
N ALA A 66 -4.20 -19.68 2.74
CA ALA A 66 -3.87 -20.45 1.54
C ALA A 66 -5.08 -21.20 0.92
N VAL A 67 -6.10 -21.51 1.73
CA VAL A 67 -7.33 -22.19 1.27
C VAL A 67 -8.54 -21.26 1.13
N ALA A 68 -8.40 -19.99 1.53
CA ALA A 68 -9.47 -19.00 1.46
C ALA A 68 -9.94 -18.77 0.03
N ARG A 69 -11.27 -18.74 -0.16
CA ARG A 69 -11.90 -18.48 -1.48
C ARG A 69 -12.36 -17.02 -1.64
N ASN A 70 -12.55 -16.33 -0.52
CA ASN A 70 -12.93 -14.93 -0.45
C ASN A 70 -11.68 -14.08 -0.26
N ARG A 71 -11.50 -13.05 -1.09
CA ARG A 71 -10.33 -12.16 -1.04
C ARG A 71 -10.25 -11.39 0.27
N VAL A 72 -11.39 -10.91 0.77
CA VAL A 72 -11.44 -10.16 2.04
C VAL A 72 -10.98 -11.05 3.19
N ALA A 73 -11.48 -12.29 3.25
CA ALA A 73 -11.04 -13.25 4.25
C ALA A 73 -9.53 -13.56 4.14
N ALA A 74 -9.00 -13.72 2.92
CA ALA A 74 -7.58 -13.96 2.71
C ALA A 74 -6.71 -12.78 3.19
N VAL A 75 -7.12 -11.55 2.91
CA VAL A 75 -6.41 -10.34 3.39
C VAL A 75 -6.47 -10.22 4.91
N LEU A 76 -7.62 -10.49 5.55
CA LEU A 76 -7.72 -10.48 7.01
C LEU A 76 -6.85 -11.57 7.66
N LEU A 77 -6.79 -12.77 7.07
CA LEU A 77 -5.94 -13.86 7.56
C LEU A 77 -4.46 -13.58 7.34
N ALA A 78 -4.09 -12.94 6.22
CA ALA A 78 -2.74 -12.42 6.03
C ALA A 78 -2.41 -11.35 7.09
N GLY A 79 -3.34 -10.43 7.38
CA GLY A 79 -3.20 -9.44 8.43
C GLY A 79 -3.01 -10.03 9.82
N ALA A 80 -3.69 -11.13 10.14
CA ALA A 80 -3.48 -11.85 11.38
C ALA A 80 -2.05 -12.38 11.52
N THR A 81 -1.40 -12.79 10.41
CA THR A 81 0.03 -13.15 10.44
C THR A 81 0.93 -11.93 10.64
N GLY A 82 0.58 -10.77 10.09
CA GLY A 82 1.29 -9.51 10.31
C GLY A 82 1.25 -9.04 11.78
N TYR A 83 0.07 -9.05 12.41
CA TYR A 83 -0.04 -8.78 13.85
C TYR A 83 0.58 -9.88 14.72
N GLY A 84 0.66 -11.12 14.22
CA GLY A 84 1.49 -12.16 14.83
C GLY A 84 2.97 -11.76 14.88
N MET A 85 3.52 -11.18 13.80
CA MET A 85 4.88 -10.63 13.80
C MET A 85 5.05 -9.47 14.80
N VAL A 86 4.05 -8.58 14.93
CA VAL A 86 4.05 -7.53 15.96
C VAL A 86 4.20 -8.13 17.35
N ALA A 87 3.41 -9.17 17.66
CA ALA A 87 3.47 -9.85 18.94
C ALA A 87 4.83 -10.52 19.18
N LEU A 88 5.42 -11.16 18.16
CA LEU A 88 6.76 -11.74 18.27
C LEU A 88 7.84 -10.68 18.51
N PHE A 89 7.79 -9.54 17.81
CA PHE A 89 8.74 -8.44 18.06
C PHE A 89 8.58 -7.86 19.47
N ALA A 90 7.35 -7.69 19.95
CA ALA A 90 7.10 -7.23 21.31
C ALA A 90 7.62 -8.23 22.36
N LEU A 91 7.39 -9.53 22.17
CA LEU A 91 7.90 -10.60 23.04
C LEU A 91 9.44 -10.67 23.05
N GLN A 92 10.09 -10.30 21.94
CA GLN A 92 11.55 -10.27 21.83
C GLN A 92 12.17 -8.95 22.33
N GLY A 93 11.35 -8.00 22.83
CA GLY A 93 11.84 -6.71 23.29
C GLY A 93 12.29 -5.78 22.15
N ALA A 94 11.70 -5.91 20.97
CA ALA A 94 11.93 -5.04 19.81
C ALA A 94 10.73 -4.08 19.59
N PRO A 95 10.53 -3.08 20.46
CA PRO A 95 9.34 -2.20 20.42
C PRO A 95 9.26 -1.34 19.15
N ASP A 96 10.38 -0.83 18.63
CA ASP A 96 10.40 -0.06 17.38
C ASP A 96 9.90 -0.89 16.19
N LEU A 97 10.38 -2.13 16.07
CA LEU A 97 9.94 -3.07 15.03
C LEU A 97 8.47 -3.46 15.22
N ALA A 98 8.03 -3.67 16.45
CA ALA A 98 6.62 -3.97 16.73
C ALA A 98 5.70 -2.80 16.35
N LEU A 99 6.07 -1.56 16.71
CA LEU A 99 5.31 -0.35 16.41
C LEU A 99 5.20 -0.14 14.89
N THR A 100 6.34 -0.11 14.21
CA THR A 100 6.42 0.07 12.75
C THR A 100 5.68 -1.03 12.00
N GLN A 101 5.84 -2.29 12.42
CA GLN A 101 5.13 -3.42 11.84
C GLN A 101 3.60 -3.30 12.02
N ALA A 102 3.13 -2.85 13.19
CA ALA A 102 1.70 -2.66 13.42
C ALA A 102 1.13 -1.55 12.52
N LEU A 103 1.87 -0.46 12.37
CA LEU A 103 1.47 0.67 11.54
C LEU A 103 1.44 0.29 10.05
N ILE A 104 2.51 -0.33 9.53
CA ILE A 104 2.55 -0.76 8.13
C ILE A 104 1.49 -1.83 7.85
N GLU A 105 1.25 -2.77 8.76
CA GLU A 105 0.20 -3.78 8.60
C GLU A 105 -1.19 -3.14 8.52
N THR A 106 -1.43 -2.11 9.33
CA THR A 106 -2.70 -1.37 9.27
C THR A 106 -2.85 -0.62 7.94
N VAL A 107 -1.79 0.04 7.48
CA VAL A 107 -1.78 0.77 6.20
C VAL A 107 -1.98 -0.20 5.02
N THR A 108 -1.23 -1.30 4.97
CA THR A 108 -1.36 -2.28 3.88
C THR A 108 -2.74 -2.93 3.86
N LEU A 109 -3.33 -3.23 5.03
CA LEU A 109 -4.70 -3.74 5.11
C LEU A 109 -5.69 -2.75 4.50
N VAL A 110 -5.58 -1.45 4.81
CA VAL A 110 -6.46 -0.45 4.20
C VAL A 110 -6.24 -0.35 2.70
N VAL A 111 -4.99 -0.30 2.24
CA VAL A 111 -4.66 -0.28 0.81
C VAL A 111 -5.23 -1.51 0.09
N PHE A 112 -5.08 -2.70 0.67
CA PHE A 112 -5.68 -3.91 0.12
C PHE A 112 -7.20 -3.82 0.08
N VAL A 113 -7.86 -3.32 1.12
CA VAL A 113 -9.32 -3.13 1.11
C VAL A 113 -9.76 -2.16 0.01
N LEU A 114 -9.03 -1.06 -0.19
CA LEU A 114 -9.30 -0.09 -1.27
C LEU A 114 -9.14 -0.73 -2.66
N VAL A 115 -8.10 -1.54 -2.86
CA VAL A 115 -7.89 -2.26 -4.12
C VAL A 115 -8.95 -3.35 -4.32
N LEU A 116 -9.28 -4.10 -3.27
CA LEU A 116 -10.26 -5.18 -3.30
C LEU A 116 -11.68 -4.68 -3.57
N ARG A 117 -11.99 -3.42 -3.22
CA ARG A 117 -13.28 -2.79 -3.57
C ARG A 117 -13.54 -2.78 -5.09
N ARG A 118 -12.49 -2.88 -5.92
CA ARG A 118 -12.60 -2.97 -7.39
C ARG A 118 -12.56 -4.39 -7.95
N LEU A 119 -12.17 -5.37 -7.15
CA LEU A 119 -12.01 -6.74 -7.62
C LEU A 119 -13.21 -7.59 -7.19
N PRO A 120 -13.59 -8.62 -7.97
CA PRO A 120 -14.65 -9.54 -7.56
C PRO A 120 -14.31 -10.17 -6.21
N THR A 121 -15.26 -10.19 -5.27
CA THR A 121 -15.06 -10.68 -3.89
C THR A 121 -14.55 -12.13 -3.83
N ARG A 122 -14.99 -12.97 -4.77
CA ARG A 122 -14.50 -14.33 -4.94
C ARG A 122 -13.27 -14.37 -5.83
N ILE A 123 -12.26 -15.13 -5.42
CA ILE A 123 -11.10 -15.41 -6.26
C ILE A 123 -11.59 -16.17 -7.49
N ALA A 124 -11.43 -15.57 -8.68
CA ALA A 124 -11.97 -16.11 -9.91
C ALA A 124 -11.47 -17.54 -10.17
N ALA A 125 -12.38 -18.50 -10.23
CA ALA A 125 -12.07 -19.91 -10.47
C ALA A 125 -11.69 -20.21 -11.94
N LYS A 126 -11.66 -19.18 -12.81
CA LYS A 126 -11.50 -19.30 -14.27
C LYS A 126 -10.20 -20.00 -14.68
N HIS A 127 -9.18 -19.98 -13.83
CA HIS A 127 -7.93 -20.73 -14.01
C HIS A 127 -7.67 -21.60 -12.79
N GLN A 128 -8.41 -22.71 -12.65
CA GLN A 128 -8.09 -23.69 -11.60
C GLN A 128 -6.62 -24.10 -11.72
N PRO A 129 -5.84 -24.10 -10.63
CA PRO A 129 -4.45 -24.54 -10.69
C PRO A 129 -4.43 -25.98 -11.15
N MET A 130 -4.00 -26.22 -12.39
CA MET A 130 -3.95 -27.54 -13.01
C MET A 130 -3.09 -28.54 -12.22
N ARG A 131 -2.30 -28.05 -11.25
CA ARG A 131 -1.42 -28.83 -10.36
C ARG A 131 -1.39 -28.31 -8.91
N LYS A 132 -2.55 -28.20 -8.24
CA LYS A 132 -2.65 -27.78 -6.81
C LYS A 132 -1.68 -28.54 -5.90
N ARG A 133 -1.60 -29.87 -6.03
CA ARG A 133 -0.71 -30.72 -5.23
C ARG A 133 0.77 -30.38 -5.42
N LEU A 134 1.21 -30.20 -6.67
CA LEU A 134 2.60 -29.83 -6.95
C LEU A 134 2.98 -28.49 -6.31
N ARG A 135 2.09 -27.49 -6.39
CA ARG A 135 2.32 -26.18 -5.76
C ARG A 135 2.41 -26.27 -4.24
N ALA A 136 1.56 -27.09 -3.62
CA ALA A 136 1.60 -27.33 -2.19
C ALA A 136 2.90 -28.03 -1.78
N ILE A 137 3.33 -29.08 -2.52
CA ILE A 137 4.59 -29.77 -2.28
C ILE A 137 5.75 -28.78 -2.36
N ILE A 138 5.85 -28.00 -3.44
CA ILE A 138 6.92 -27.00 -3.59
C ILE A 138 6.91 -26.00 -2.42
N GLY A 139 5.75 -25.47 -2.04
CA GLY A 139 5.64 -24.52 -0.93
C GLY A 139 6.09 -25.10 0.41
N ILE A 140 5.67 -26.33 0.74
CA ILE A 140 6.07 -27.04 1.96
C ILE A 140 7.57 -27.31 1.93
N THR A 141 8.11 -27.77 0.81
CA THR A 141 9.55 -28.04 0.67
C THR A 141 10.38 -26.77 0.80
N VAL A 142 9.96 -25.65 0.19
CA VAL A 142 10.63 -24.34 0.34
C VAL A 142 10.64 -23.92 1.81
N GLY A 143 9.49 -24.00 2.49
CA GLY A 143 9.40 -23.65 3.92
C GLY A 143 10.29 -24.52 4.79
N GLY A 144 10.31 -25.84 4.55
CA GLY A 144 11.18 -26.78 5.26
C GLY A 144 12.66 -26.52 5.02
N VAL A 145 13.07 -26.30 3.77
CA VAL A 145 14.46 -25.94 3.41
C VAL A 145 14.87 -24.63 4.09
N MET A 146 13.99 -23.62 4.10
CA MET A 146 14.28 -22.35 4.76
C MET A 146 14.44 -22.50 6.27
N ALA A 147 13.62 -23.32 6.93
CA ALA A 147 13.74 -23.60 8.37
C ALA A 147 15.07 -24.31 8.71
N VAL A 148 15.47 -25.30 7.91
CA VAL A 148 16.76 -25.99 8.08
C VAL A 148 17.93 -25.03 7.82
N ALA A 149 17.86 -24.25 6.75
CA ALA A 149 18.90 -23.27 6.41
C ALA A 149 19.06 -22.21 7.51
N ALA A 150 17.95 -21.70 8.06
CA ALA A 150 17.97 -20.78 9.20
C ALA A 150 18.62 -21.41 10.43
N THR A 151 18.28 -22.67 10.75
CA THR A 151 18.86 -23.40 11.88
C THR A 151 20.38 -23.56 11.75
N ILE A 152 20.85 -23.97 10.56
CA ILE A 152 22.29 -24.07 10.25
C ILE A 152 22.97 -22.70 10.39
N ALA A 153 22.39 -21.65 9.80
CA ALA A 153 22.96 -20.30 9.80
C ALA A 153 23.03 -19.69 11.20
N LEU A 154 22.03 -19.91 12.06
CA LEU A 154 22.04 -19.44 13.44
C LEU A 154 23.09 -20.17 14.28
N GLY A 155 23.23 -21.49 14.13
CA GLY A 155 24.22 -22.27 14.87
C GLY A 155 25.67 -22.09 14.38
N ALA A 156 25.88 -21.49 13.21
CA ALA A 156 27.21 -21.18 12.69
C ALA A 156 27.82 -19.89 13.28
N ARG A 157 27.08 -19.14 14.11
CA ARG A 157 27.55 -17.87 14.69
C ARG A 157 28.53 -18.12 15.85
N THR A 158 29.82 -18.00 15.57
CA THR A 158 30.90 -18.21 16.55
C THR A 158 31.67 -16.93 16.92
N ALA A 159 31.64 -15.91 16.06
CA ALA A 159 32.31 -14.64 16.31
C ALA A 159 31.51 -13.76 17.28
N THR A 160 32.21 -12.91 18.03
CA THR A 160 31.58 -11.88 18.86
C THR A 160 30.77 -10.92 17.97
N PRO A 161 29.46 -10.75 18.23
CA PRO A 161 28.61 -9.92 17.38
C PRO A 161 28.89 -8.42 17.60
N ILE A 162 28.81 -7.63 16.52
CA ILE A 162 28.92 -6.17 16.60
C ILE A 162 27.86 -5.52 17.51
N SER A 163 26.75 -6.23 17.76
CA SER A 163 25.69 -5.79 18.66
C SER A 163 26.14 -5.58 20.10
N ALA A 164 27.27 -6.17 20.53
CA ALA A 164 27.84 -5.93 21.86
C ALA A 164 28.31 -4.48 22.03
N GLU A 165 28.73 -3.82 20.94
CA GLU A 165 29.29 -2.47 20.95
C GLU A 165 28.26 -1.38 20.67
N LEU A 166 27.14 -1.75 20.03
CA LEU A 166 26.07 -0.82 19.64
C LEU A 166 25.51 0.03 20.79
N PRO A 167 25.33 -0.45 22.04
CA PRO A 167 24.89 0.40 23.14
C PRO A 167 25.85 1.55 23.45
N ARG A 168 27.17 1.29 23.39
CA ARG A 168 28.20 2.31 23.63
C ARG A 168 28.23 3.30 22.47
N LEU A 169 28.28 2.81 21.23
CA LEU A 169 28.29 3.66 20.03
C LEU A 169 27.05 4.55 19.97
N ALA A 170 25.87 4.02 20.24
CA ALA A 170 24.63 4.78 20.19
C ALA A 170 24.62 5.93 21.22
N TYR A 171 25.12 5.69 22.44
CA TYR A 171 25.12 6.69 23.50
C TYR A 171 26.27 7.70 23.37
N GLU A 172 27.49 7.22 23.08
CA GLU A 172 28.68 8.08 23.05
C GLU A 172 28.81 8.87 21.75
N GLU A 173 28.55 8.23 20.61
CA GLU A 173 28.71 8.84 19.27
C GLU A 173 27.38 9.41 18.75
N GLY A 174 26.30 8.65 18.85
CA GLY A 174 24.97 9.06 18.38
C GLY A 174 24.11 9.83 19.40
N LYS A 175 24.63 10.09 20.61
CA LYS A 175 23.95 10.85 21.69
C LYS A 175 22.51 10.43 21.98
N GLY A 176 22.17 9.17 21.72
CA GLY A 176 20.81 8.66 21.85
C GLY A 176 20.75 7.38 22.68
N ARG A 177 19.61 7.17 23.35
CA ARG A 177 19.34 5.97 24.16
C ARG A 177 18.63 4.88 23.37
N ASN A 178 17.95 5.25 22.28
CA ASN A 178 17.32 4.28 21.37
C ASN A 178 18.36 3.77 20.36
N ILE A 179 18.94 2.62 20.66
CA ILE A 179 19.96 1.97 19.82
C ILE A 179 19.43 1.74 18.40
N VAL A 180 18.15 1.40 18.22
CA VAL A 180 17.58 1.09 16.91
C VAL A 180 17.50 2.37 16.07
N ASN A 181 16.91 3.44 16.61
CA ASN A 181 16.78 4.69 15.85
C ASN A 181 18.16 5.26 15.51
N VAL A 182 19.06 5.36 16.50
CA VAL A 182 20.44 5.85 16.29
C VAL A 182 21.19 5.01 15.26
N LEU A 183 21.02 3.68 15.27
CA LEU A 183 21.60 2.83 14.24
C LEU A 183 21.06 3.17 12.84
N LEU A 184 19.76 3.45 12.70
CA LEU A 184 19.13 3.74 11.42
C LEU A 184 19.45 5.15 10.89
N VAL A 185 19.56 6.16 11.75
CA VAL A 185 19.67 7.56 11.33
C VAL A 185 21.07 8.14 11.44
N ASP A 186 21.95 7.54 12.24
CA ASP A 186 23.33 8.00 12.43
C ASP A 186 24.33 6.96 11.89
N ILE A 187 24.43 5.80 12.55
CA ILE A 187 25.52 4.83 12.28
C ILE A 187 25.38 4.17 10.91
N ARG A 188 24.15 3.83 10.49
CA ARG A 188 23.83 3.21 9.20
C ARG A 188 22.82 4.04 8.39
N ALA A 189 22.95 5.37 8.48
CA ALA A 189 22.11 6.33 7.78
C ALA A 189 21.97 6.07 6.26
N TRP A 190 23.01 5.51 5.63
CA TRP A 190 22.99 5.13 4.21
C TRP A 190 21.95 4.06 3.86
N ASP A 191 21.68 3.12 4.76
CA ASP A 191 20.64 2.10 4.51
C ASP A 191 19.26 2.75 4.52
N THR A 192 19.01 3.64 5.47
CA THR A 192 17.77 4.43 5.53
C THR A 192 17.62 5.33 4.31
N MET A 193 18.69 5.97 3.84
CA MET A 193 18.70 6.77 2.61
C MET A 193 18.32 5.90 1.39
N GLY A 194 18.83 4.66 1.34
CA GLY A 194 18.47 3.68 0.32
C GLY A 194 16.99 3.29 0.37
N GLU A 195 16.47 3.00 1.57
CA GLU A 195 15.06 2.64 1.79
C GLU A 195 14.10 3.76 1.36
N ILE A 196 14.34 5.00 1.80
CA ILE A 196 13.48 6.13 1.40
C ILE A 196 13.59 6.43 -0.09
N SER A 197 14.75 6.20 -0.73
CA SER A 197 14.90 6.32 -2.18
C SER A 197 14.01 5.31 -2.91
N VAL A 198 13.96 4.06 -2.43
CA VAL A 198 13.04 3.05 -2.96
C VAL A 198 11.58 3.47 -2.76
N LEU A 199 11.21 4.01 -1.60
CA LEU A 199 9.85 4.51 -1.35
C LEU A 199 9.46 5.64 -2.30
N VAL A 200 10.36 6.60 -2.54
CA VAL A 200 10.12 7.71 -3.49
C VAL A 200 9.98 7.20 -4.92
N VAL A 201 10.81 6.23 -5.34
CA VAL A 201 10.70 5.60 -6.67
C VAL A 201 9.37 4.86 -6.80
N VAL A 202 8.94 4.12 -5.78
CA VAL A 202 7.66 3.42 -5.77
C VAL A 202 6.49 4.40 -5.83
N ALA A 203 6.48 5.45 -5.00
CA ALA A 203 5.45 6.49 -5.02
C ALA A 203 5.33 7.11 -6.42
N THR A 204 6.45 7.60 -6.94
CA THR A 204 6.51 8.26 -8.25
C THR A 204 6.08 7.33 -9.38
N GLY A 205 6.49 6.06 -9.31
CA GLY A 205 6.14 5.01 -10.27
C GLY A 205 4.66 4.66 -10.26
N VAL A 206 4.07 4.45 -9.07
CA VAL A 206 2.63 4.21 -8.89
C VAL A 206 1.82 5.39 -9.42
N ALA A 207 2.17 6.61 -9.00
CA ALA A 207 1.54 7.81 -9.51
C ALA A 207 1.70 7.94 -11.03
N SER A 208 2.83 7.52 -11.62
CA SER A 208 3.06 7.65 -13.07
C SER A 208 2.24 6.65 -13.87
N LEU A 209 2.02 5.45 -13.34
CA LEU A 209 1.18 4.43 -13.96
C LEU A 209 -0.30 4.78 -13.86
N ILE A 210 -0.73 5.40 -12.76
CA ILE A 210 -2.15 5.72 -12.54
C ILE A 210 -2.54 7.07 -13.14
N PHE A 211 -1.68 8.09 -13.07
CA PHE A 211 -1.96 9.45 -13.54
C PHE A 211 -1.38 9.76 -14.93
N LEU A 212 -1.34 8.77 -15.84
CA LEU A 212 -0.94 8.97 -17.24
C LEU A 212 -1.75 10.08 -17.97
N SER A 213 -2.86 10.57 -17.39
CA SER A 213 -3.75 11.56 -18.00
C SER A 213 -4.03 12.84 -17.18
N SER A 214 -3.59 12.95 -15.91
CA SER A 214 -3.79 14.19 -15.12
C SER A 214 -2.90 14.22 -13.87
N ARG A 215 -1.64 14.64 -14.04
CA ARG A 215 -0.63 14.77 -12.98
C ARG A 215 -0.70 16.11 -12.21
N ALA A 216 -1.62 17.00 -12.57
CA ALA A 216 -1.62 18.39 -12.11
C ALA A 216 -2.97 18.87 -11.53
N GLY A 217 -3.63 18.03 -10.73
CA GLY A 217 -4.85 18.42 -10.01
C GLY A 217 -4.61 18.40 -8.50
N GLY A 218 -4.72 19.55 -7.83
CA GLY A 218 -4.89 19.57 -6.37
C GLY A 218 -6.14 18.77 -5.97
N ALA A 219 -6.20 18.31 -4.70
CA ALA A 219 -7.37 17.57 -4.22
C ALA A 219 -8.66 18.36 -4.49
N PRO A 220 -9.73 17.74 -5.03
CA PRO A 220 -11.01 18.41 -5.22
C PRO A 220 -11.49 18.99 -3.89
N ARG A 221 -11.69 20.30 -3.83
CA ARG A 221 -12.27 20.99 -2.67
C ARG A 221 -13.70 21.38 -3.00
N LEU A 222 -14.53 21.55 -1.96
CA LEU A 222 -15.84 22.15 -2.17
C LEU A 222 -15.64 23.65 -2.44
N ASP A 223 -15.91 24.08 -3.67
CA ASP A 223 -16.00 25.50 -3.98
C ASP A 223 -17.09 26.13 -3.11
N THR A 224 -16.68 27.01 -2.19
CA THR A 224 -17.58 27.82 -1.37
C THR A 224 -18.38 28.83 -2.22
N GLN A 225 -18.06 28.96 -3.51
CA GLN A 225 -18.74 29.85 -4.46
C GLN A 225 -20.11 29.34 -4.95
N GLY A 226 -20.43 28.04 -4.79
CA GLY A 226 -21.75 27.49 -5.14
C GLY A 226 -22.91 27.97 -4.23
N ALA A 227 -22.61 28.62 -3.10
CA ALA A 227 -23.61 29.25 -2.24
C ALA A 227 -24.07 30.62 -2.77
N GLY A 228 -23.26 31.29 -3.61
CA GLY A 228 -23.63 32.56 -4.26
C GLY A 228 -24.58 32.35 -5.44
N ASP A 229 -24.27 31.37 -6.29
CA ASP A 229 -25.03 31.08 -7.52
C ASP A 229 -26.45 30.53 -7.25
N ARG A 230 -26.65 29.83 -6.12
CA ARG A 230 -28.00 29.45 -5.66
C ARG A 230 -28.78 30.61 -5.07
N ARG A 231 -28.13 31.65 -4.56
CA ARG A 231 -28.81 32.84 -4.03
C ARG A 231 -29.34 33.72 -5.16
N GLU A 232 -28.65 33.75 -6.30
CA GLU A 232 -29.15 34.36 -7.53
C GLU A 232 -30.24 33.51 -8.21
N ARG A 233 -30.10 32.17 -8.29
CA ARG A 233 -31.19 31.30 -8.78
C ARG A 233 -32.41 31.22 -7.86
N ALA A 234 -32.24 31.40 -6.55
CA ALA A 234 -33.36 31.45 -5.60
C ALA A 234 -34.09 32.80 -5.62
N MET A 235 -33.50 33.86 -6.19
CA MET A 235 -34.20 35.13 -6.44
C MET A 235 -35.09 35.08 -7.69
N ASP A 236 -34.94 34.07 -8.55
CA ASP A 236 -35.66 33.96 -9.83
C ASP A 236 -36.78 32.90 -9.82
N LEU A 237 -37.12 32.36 -8.64
CA LEU A 237 -38.17 31.35 -8.46
C LEU A 237 -39.23 31.85 -7.49
N THR A 238 -40.08 32.75 -7.97
CA THR A 238 -41.37 33.05 -7.33
C THR A 238 -42.35 31.93 -7.67
N SER A 239 -42.38 30.87 -6.86
CA SER A 239 -43.46 29.87 -6.89
C SER A 239 -43.68 29.32 -5.47
N PRO A 240 -44.86 29.52 -4.86
CA PRO A 240 -45.10 29.12 -3.49
C PRO A 240 -45.68 27.70 -3.45
N SER A 241 -44.82 26.68 -3.34
CA SER A 241 -45.25 25.36 -2.85
C SER A 241 -44.08 24.37 -2.75
N SER A 242 -43.40 24.32 -1.62
CA SER A 242 -42.92 23.07 -0.99
C SER A 242 -42.32 23.38 0.39
N GLU A 243 -43.17 23.34 1.41
CA GLU A 243 -42.74 23.11 2.80
C GLU A 243 -42.40 21.62 2.95
N SER A 244 -41.10 21.32 2.96
CA SER A 244 -40.41 20.09 3.45
C SER A 244 -39.06 20.10 2.72
N ASP A 245 -37.91 20.32 3.35
CA ASP A 245 -37.33 19.42 4.34
C ASP A 245 -36.05 20.09 4.91
N THR A 246 -36.18 21.18 5.69
CA THR A 246 -35.03 22.00 6.17
C THR A 246 -34.45 21.53 7.50
N THR A 247 -34.67 20.27 7.90
CA THR A 247 -34.18 19.72 9.16
C THR A 247 -32.81 19.01 9.10
N GLY A 248 -32.12 18.98 7.96
CA GLY A 248 -30.82 18.30 7.82
C GLY A 248 -29.56 19.15 8.01
N ASP A 249 -29.65 20.48 7.97
CA ASP A 249 -28.51 21.36 7.66
C ASP A 249 -27.78 21.98 8.87
N ARG A 250 -27.91 21.41 10.08
CA ARG A 250 -27.38 22.01 11.32
C ARG A 250 -26.24 21.27 12.01
N GLY A 251 -25.52 20.35 11.34
CA GLY A 251 -24.51 19.59 12.09
C GLY A 251 -23.43 18.79 11.36
N SER A 252 -23.18 18.96 10.06
CA SER A 252 -22.03 18.28 9.42
C SER A 252 -20.77 19.15 9.45
N TRP A 253 -19.95 18.96 10.48
CA TRP A 253 -18.65 19.65 10.60
C TRP A 253 -17.55 18.98 9.77
N LEU A 254 -17.72 17.71 9.37
CA LEU A 254 -16.95 17.14 8.25
C LEU A 254 -17.67 17.48 6.94
N VAL A 255 -16.88 17.83 5.92
CA VAL A 255 -17.36 18.09 4.56
C VAL A 255 -18.12 16.88 3.99
N ALA A 256 -17.76 15.69 4.48
CA ALA A 256 -18.45 14.42 4.25
C ALA A 256 -19.99 14.49 4.32
N GLY A 257 -20.56 15.26 5.25
CA GLY A 257 -22.01 15.35 5.40
C GLY A 257 -22.73 16.10 4.27
N ARG A 258 -21.98 16.75 3.36
CA ARG A 258 -22.51 17.43 2.17
C ARG A 258 -22.22 16.70 0.85
N THR A 259 -21.35 15.69 0.86
CA THR A 259 -20.85 15.01 -0.36
C THR A 259 -21.19 13.53 -0.45
N LEU A 260 -21.50 12.86 0.68
CA LEU A 260 -21.89 11.44 0.72
C LEU A 260 -23.38 11.30 1.02
N ARG A 261 -24.08 10.42 0.29
CA ARG A 261 -25.49 10.07 0.54
C ARG A 261 -25.65 9.48 1.96
N PRO A 262 -26.72 9.81 2.70
CA PRO A 262 -26.94 9.37 4.09
C PRO A 262 -26.87 7.84 4.29
N GLU A 263 -27.23 7.04 3.28
CA GLU A 263 -27.30 5.58 3.40
C GLU A 263 -25.92 4.90 3.55
N ASN A 264 -24.83 5.54 3.12
CA ASN A 264 -23.46 4.99 3.19
C ASN A 264 -22.62 5.62 4.31
N ARG A 265 -23.22 6.48 5.15
CA ARG A 265 -22.53 7.25 6.17
C ARG A 265 -22.51 6.50 7.50
N SER A 266 -21.31 6.14 7.98
CA SER A 266 -21.13 5.64 9.35
C SER A 266 -20.87 6.80 10.30
N ILE A 267 -21.91 7.25 11.01
CA ILE A 267 -21.80 8.32 12.03
C ILE A 267 -20.80 7.94 13.12
N VAL A 268 -20.75 6.67 13.50
CA VAL A 268 -19.80 6.17 14.52
C VAL A 268 -18.36 6.34 14.04
N LEU A 269 -18.06 5.93 12.81
CA LEU A 269 -16.72 6.10 12.23
C LEU A 269 -16.34 7.59 12.15
N GLU A 270 -17.30 8.43 11.76
CA GLU A 270 -17.09 9.88 11.66
C GLU A 270 -16.70 10.51 13.01
N VAL A 271 -17.44 10.19 14.05
CA VAL A 271 -17.18 10.67 15.41
C VAL A 271 -15.84 10.16 15.92
N LEU A 272 -15.55 8.88 15.73
CA LEU A 272 -14.27 8.28 16.14
C LEU A 272 -13.08 8.95 15.43
N VAL A 273 -13.16 9.11 14.12
CA VAL A 273 -12.08 9.75 13.34
C VAL A 273 -11.91 11.21 13.75
N ARG A 274 -13.00 11.94 13.96
CA ARG A 274 -12.94 13.32 14.46
C ARG A 274 -12.24 13.42 15.82
N LEU A 275 -12.54 12.48 16.72
CA LEU A 275 -11.96 12.43 18.06
C LEU A 275 -10.48 12.02 18.02
N LEU A 276 -10.11 11.04 17.19
CA LEU A 276 -8.77 10.44 17.18
C LEU A 276 -7.78 11.16 16.26
N PHE A 277 -8.22 11.93 15.26
CA PHE A 277 -7.33 12.55 14.28
C PHE A 277 -6.29 13.48 14.91
N HIS A 278 -6.72 14.46 15.70
CA HIS A 278 -5.80 15.43 16.31
C HIS A 278 -4.86 14.77 17.33
N PRO A 279 -5.34 13.90 18.25
CA PRO A 279 -4.45 13.12 19.10
C PRO A 279 -3.44 12.30 18.32
N ALA A 280 -3.85 11.62 17.25
CA ALA A 280 -2.95 10.82 16.42
C ALA A 280 -1.87 11.69 15.73
N MET A 281 -2.23 12.87 15.24
CA MET A 281 -1.25 13.82 14.67
C MET A 281 -0.27 14.34 15.72
N ILE A 282 -0.72 14.61 16.94
CA ILE A 282 0.15 15.02 18.05
C ILE A 282 1.10 13.88 18.42
N VAL A 283 0.59 12.65 18.57
CA VAL A 283 1.41 11.47 18.86
C VAL A 283 2.40 11.19 17.72
N SER A 284 2.00 11.40 16.48
CA SER A 284 2.86 11.26 15.30
C SER A 284 4.06 12.21 15.35
N VAL A 285 3.83 13.48 15.70
CA VAL A 285 4.90 14.48 15.88
C VAL A 285 5.74 14.17 17.12
N TYR A 286 5.11 13.69 18.20
CA TYR A 286 5.84 13.23 19.39
C TYR A 286 6.80 12.09 19.05
N LEU A 287 6.35 11.04 18.36
CA LEU A 287 7.19 9.90 17.94
C LEU A 287 8.38 10.32 17.08
N LEU A 288 8.21 11.36 16.25
CA LEU A 288 9.29 11.94 15.45
C LEU A 288 10.39 12.54 16.35
N PHE A 289 10.02 13.35 17.35
CA PHE A 289 11.00 14.02 18.21
C PHE A 289 11.59 13.13 19.29
N THR A 290 10.87 12.11 19.76
CA THR A 290 11.37 11.24 20.83
C THR A 290 12.12 10.01 20.33
N GLY A 291 12.25 9.82 19.01
CA GLY A 291 12.85 8.65 18.37
C GLY A 291 14.28 8.33 18.83
N HIS A 292 15.09 9.35 19.16
CA HIS A 292 16.47 9.16 19.64
C HIS A 292 16.56 8.53 21.04
N ASN A 293 15.49 8.60 21.84
CA ASN A 293 15.51 8.17 23.24
C ASN A 293 14.47 7.10 23.58
N THR A 294 13.39 7.04 22.81
CA THR A 294 12.26 6.13 23.03
C THR A 294 11.85 5.50 21.70
N PRO A 295 11.10 4.38 21.72
CA PRO A 295 10.65 3.75 20.49
C PRO A 295 9.86 4.70 19.60
N GLY A 296 10.25 4.84 18.34
CA GLY A 296 9.71 5.90 17.47
C GLY A 296 10.60 6.20 16.25
N GLY A 297 10.65 7.48 15.86
CA GLY A 297 11.44 7.97 14.72
C GLY A 297 10.60 8.46 13.55
N GLY A 298 11.27 8.94 12.49
CA GLY A 298 10.63 9.54 11.33
C GLY A 298 9.65 8.62 10.60
N PHE A 299 10.00 7.33 10.47
CA PHE A 299 9.13 6.33 9.84
C PHE A 299 7.85 6.06 10.63
N ALA A 300 7.98 5.75 11.92
CA ALA A 300 6.83 5.40 12.77
C ALA A 300 5.87 6.59 12.91
N GLY A 301 6.41 7.80 13.12
CA GLY A 301 5.63 9.02 13.09
C GLY A 301 4.92 9.19 11.75
N GLY A 302 5.66 9.12 10.64
CA GLY A 302 5.09 9.33 9.31
C GLY A 302 3.97 8.34 8.96
N LEU A 303 4.11 7.07 9.35
CA LEU A 303 3.09 6.05 9.17
C LEU A 303 1.85 6.31 10.05
N LEU A 304 2.02 6.79 11.28
CA LEU A 304 0.91 7.14 12.16
C LEU A 304 0.12 8.36 11.63
N ALA A 305 0.81 9.42 11.18
CA ALA A 305 0.16 10.52 10.46
C ALA A 305 -0.54 10.03 9.19
N GLY A 306 0.13 9.17 8.42
CA GLY A 306 -0.45 8.52 7.24
C GLY A 306 -1.75 7.79 7.58
N LEU A 307 -1.75 6.98 8.65
CA LEU A 307 -2.93 6.24 9.11
C LEU A 307 -4.06 7.18 9.58
N ALA A 308 -3.74 8.29 10.24
CA ALA A 308 -4.73 9.31 10.62
C ALA A 308 -5.40 9.93 9.37
N LEU A 309 -4.62 10.19 8.33
CA LEU A 309 -5.12 10.68 7.04
C LEU A 309 -5.96 9.62 6.30
N VAL A 310 -5.52 8.35 6.33
CA VAL A 310 -6.28 7.21 5.81
C VAL A 310 -7.64 7.10 6.51
N ALA A 311 -7.67 7.17 7.84
CA ALA A 311 -8.91 7.11 8.61
C ALA A 311 -9.86 8.25 8.24
N ARG A 312 -9.33 9.45 8.02
CA ARG A 312 -10.09 10.62 7.55
C ARG A 312 -10.64 10.45 6.13
N TYR A 313 -9.85 9.87 5.23
CA TYR A 313 -10.32 9.48 3.90
C TYR A 313 -11.45 8.44 3.97
N LEU A 314 -11.33 7.40 4.80
CA LEU A 314 -12.37 6.38 4.96
C LEU A 314 -13.68 6.93 5.55
N ALA A 315 -13.60 7.93 6.44
CA ALA A 315 -14.78 8.54 7.05
C ALA A 315 -15.50 9.55 6.14
N GLY A 316 -14.77 10.28 5.29
CA GLY A 316 -15.32 11.43 4.56
C GLY A 316 -15.04 11.51 3.06
N GLY A 317 -14.37 10.50 2.49
CA GLY A 317 -14.03 10.43 1.07
C GLY A 317 -12.99 11.47 0.62
N ARG A 318 -12.87 11.64 -0.70
CA ARG A 318 -11.83 12.48 -1.34
C ARG A 318 -11.84 13.95 -0.93
N PHE A 319 -13.03 14.54 -0.71
CA PHE A 319 -13.17 15.96 -0.37
C PHE A 319 -12.69 16.24 1.07
N GLU A 320 -12.97 15.32 2.00
CA GLU A 320 -12.53 15.47 3.39
C GLU A 320 -11.01 15.31 3.53
N LEU A 321 -10.41 14.41 2.73
CA LEU A 321 -8.96 14.31 2.63
C LEU A 321 -8.34 15.59 2.03
N GLY A 322 -9.00 16.21 1.06
CA GLY A 322 -8.55 17.46 0.42
C GLY A 322 -8.52 18.66 1.37
N GLU A 323 -9.46 18.72 2.32
CA GLU A 323 -9.46 19.72 3.39
C GLU A 323 -8.43 19.40 4.49
N ALA A 324 -8.24 18.11 4.81
CA ALA A 324 -7.27 17.69 5.83
C ALA A 324 -5.81 17.90 5.41
N ALA A 325 -5.51 17.64 4.14
CA ALA A 325 -4.17 17.72 3.57
C ALA A 325 -4.23 18.53 2.25
N PRO A 326 -4.23 19.87 2.34
CA PRO A 326 -4.39 20.75 1.17
C PRO A 326 -3.18 20.74 0.22
N ILE A 327 -2.06 20.17 0.65
CA ILE A 327 -0.78 20.18 -0.07
C ILE A 327 -0.74 19.02 -1.08
N ASP A 328 -0.08 19.24 -2.21
CA ASP A 328 0.17 18.21 -3.21
C ASP A 328 1.11 17.10 -2.66
N ALA A 329 0.78 15.83 -2.88
CA ALA A 329 1.56 14.70 -2.36
C ALA A 329 2.99 14.69 -2.93
N GLY A 330 3.17 15.06 -4.19
CA GLY A 330 4.47 15.22 -4.84
C GLY A 330 5.30 16.34 -4.22
N LYS A 331 4.68 17.45 -3.79
CA LYS A 331 5.38 18.52 -3.06
C LYS A 331 5.85 18.06 -1.68
N VAL A 332 5.03 17.29 -0.96
CA VAL A 332 5.42 16.73 0.35
C VAL A 332 6.57 15.74 0.18
N LEU A 333 6.49 14.83 -0.80
CA LEU A 333 7.57 13.91 -1.15
C LEU A 333 8.87 14.65 -1.52
N GLY A 334 8.77 15.67 -2.38
CA GLY A 334 9.93 16.47 -2.79
C GLY A 334 10.56 17.25 -1.65
N LEU A 335 9.75 17.80 -0.74
CA LEU A 335 10.25 18.47 0.46
C LEU A 335 10.96 17.48 1.39
N GLY A 336 10.39 16.29 1.62
CA GLY A 336 11.03 15.27 2.42
C GLY A 336 12.37 14.80 1.84
N LEU A 337 12.43 14.61 0.52
CA LEU A 337 13.69 14.30 -0.17
C LEU A 337 14.71 15.44 -0.05
N LEU A 338 14.26 16.69 -0.15
CA LEU A 338 15.11 17.86 0.05
C LEU A 338 15.71 17.90 1.46
N PHE A 339 14.92 17.59 2.49
CA PHE A 339 15.44 17.51 3.86
C PHE A 339 16.44 16.35 4.04
N ALA A 340 16.13 15.16 3.53
CA ALA A 340 17.01 13.99 3.67
C ALA A 340 18.35 14.19 2.93
N VAL A 341 18.30 14.55 1.63
CA VAL A 341 19.49 14.78 0.82
C VAL A 341 20.21 16.06 1.24
N GLY A 342 19.46 17.10 1.60
CA GLY A 342 20.02 18.36 2.09
C GLY A 342 20.81 18.15 3.37
N THR A 343 20.30 17.35 4.31
CA THR A 343 21.04 16.98 5.53
C THR A 343 22.32 16.24 5.17
N ALA A 344 22.25 15.21 4.31
CA ALA A 344 23.41 14.44 3.87
C ALA A 344 24.51 15.31 3.22
N VAL A 345 24.12 16.22 2.33
CA VAL A 345 25.04 17.10 1.60
C VAL A 345 25.55 18.24 2.49
N SER A 346 24.76 18.70 3.46
CA SER A 346 25.15 19.80 4.34
C SER A 346 26.40 19.47 5.16
N SER A 347 26.56 18.22 5.62
CA SER A 347 27.76 17.79 6.37
C SER A 347 29.05 18.01 5.57
N LEU A 348 29.04 17.77 4.25
CA LEU A 348 30.19 18.03 3.38
C LEU A 348 30.59 19.51 3.34
N ALA A 349 29.62 20.44 3.44
CA ALA A 349 29.89 21.87 3.44
C ALA A 349 30.66 22.32 4.69
N PHE A 350 30.61 21.53 5.77
CA PHE A 350 31.35 21.74 7.01
C PHE A 350 32.63 20.91 7.10
N GLY A 351 33.02 20.20 6.02
CA GLY A 351 34.22 19.35 5.99
C GLY A 351 34.06 18.01 6.70
N LEU A 352 32.83 17.62 7.04
CA LEU A 352 32.47 16.35 7.65
C LEU A 352 32.17 15.28 6.58
N GLU A 353 32.10 14.02 6.99
CA GLU A 353 31.67 12.93 6.11
C GLU A 353 30.17 13.04 5.77
N VAL A 354 29.75 12.40 4.67
CA VAL A 354 28.34 12.40 4.26
C VAL A 354 27.49 11.70 5.30
N LEU A 355 26.40 12.33 5.73
CA LEU A 355 25.52 11.87 6.81
C LEU A 355 26.18 11.81 8.19
N GLU A 356 27.33 12.46 8.38
CA GLU A 356 27.88 12.65 9.72
C GLU A 356 26.99 13.60 10.52
N SER A 357 26.54 13.14 11.69
CA SER A 357 25.63 13.89 12.56
C SER A 357 26.35 14.88 13.46
N SER A 358 25.80 16.10 13.52
CA SER A 358 26.24 17.15 14.44
C SER A 358 25.09 17.51 15.38
N TRP A 359 25.40 17.82 16.63
CA TRP A 359 24.42 17.93 17.71
C TRP A 359 24.39 19.35 18.28
N LEU A 360 23.18 19.83 18.57
CA LEU A 360 22.93 21.05 19.31
C LEU A 360 22.06 20.73 20.53
N ASP A 361 22.62 20.95 21.72
CA ASP A 361 21.94 20.69 22.97
C ASP A 361 21.05 21.89 23.34
N LEU A 362 19.73 21.68 23.36
CA LEU A 362 18.74 22.70 23.70
C LEU A 362 17.92 22.26 24.91
N GLU A 363 17.92 23.06 25.97
CA GLU A 363 17.08 22.80 27.15
C GLU A 363 15.70 23.43 26.94
N VAL A 364 14.68 22.61 26.69
CA VAL A 364 13.31 23.10 26.43
C VAL A 364 12.42 22.84 27.65
N PRO A 365 11.78 23.88 28.23
CA PRO A 365 10.81 23.69 29.31
C PRO A 365 9.69 22.74 28.87
N VAL A 366 9.36 21.73 29.70
CA VAL A 366 8.41 20.62 29.45
C VAL A 366 8.98 19.40 28.70
N LEU A 367 9.90 19.59 27.75
CA LEU A 367 10.44 18.49 26.93
C LEU A 367 11.79 17.94 27.44
N GLY A 368 12.47 18.67 28.34
CA GLY A 368 13.78 18.29 28.88
C GLY A 368 14.96 18.75 28.00
N GLU A 369 16.13 18.16 28.20
CA GLU A 369 17.29 18.35 27.31
C GLU A 369 17.00 17.68 25.96
N LEU A 370 16.80 18.48 24.92
CA LEU A 370 16.66 18.03 23.55
C LEU A 370 18.03 18.11 22.87
N HIS A 371 18.64 16.96 22.64
CA HIS A 371 19.80 16.82 21.77
C HIS A 371 19.33 16.85 20.31
N LEU A 372 19.22 18.05 19.74
CA LEU A 372 18.78 18.22 18.36
C LEU A 372 19.98 18.00 17.43
N GLY A 373 20.06 16.78 16.89
CA GLY A 373 21.02 16.43 15.86
C GLY A 373 20.56 16.83 14.46
N THR A 374 21.50 16.98 13.53
CA THR A 374 21.19 16.97 12.08
C THR A 374 20.44 15.69 11.69
N SER A 375 20.62 14.59 12.42
CA SER A 375 19.80 13.37 12.36
C SER A 375 18.30 13.61 12.52
N THR A 376 17.88 14.62 13.29
CA THR A 376 16.46 14.98 13.43
C THR A 376 15.91 15.62 12.15
N LEU A 377 16.73 16.41 11.43
CA LEU A 377 16.35 16.95 10.11
C LEU A 377 16.24 15.83 9.06
N PHE A 378 17.13 14.83 9.13
CA PHE A 378 17.02 13.63 8.33
C PHE A 378 15.72 12.87 8.63
N ASP A 379 15.40 12.64 9.90
CA ASP A 379 14.14 12.01 10.35
C ASP A 379 12.89 12.81 9.92
N ILE A 380 12.93 14.14 9.94
CA ILE A 380 11.87 15.00 9.38
C ILE A 380 11.71 14.75 7.87
N GLY A 381 12.81 14.59 7.14
CA GLY A 381 12.79 14.21 5.73
C GLY A 381 12.08 12.88 5.49
N VAL A 382 12.46 11.85 6.26
CA VAL A 382 11.82 10.52 6.23
C VAL A 382 10.33 10.63 6.55
N TYR A 383 9.97 11.34 7.61
CA TYR A 383 8.59 11.56 8.04
C TYR A 383 7.72 12.15 6.94
N LEU A 384 8.22 13.19 6.26
CA LEU A 384 7.53 13.83 5.15
C LEU A 384 7.41 12.88 3.95
N ILE A 385 8.43 12.10 3.61
CA ILE A 385 8.37 11.11 2.52
C ILE A 385 7.27 10.09 2.79
N VAL A 386 7.18 9.55 4.01
CA VAL A 386 6.17 8.53 4.37
C VAL A 386 4.75 9.10 4.32
N ILE A 387 4.54 10.33 4.80
CA ILE A 387 3.25 11.03 4.67
C ILE A 387 2.91 11.26 3.20
N GLY A 388 3.87 11.75 2.42
CA GLY A 388 3.70 12.00 1.00
C GLY A 388 3.33 10.73 0.22
N LEU A 389 3.99 9.61 0.50
CA LEU A 389 3.66 8.30 -0.07
C LEU A 389 2.24 7.88 0.29
N THR A 390 1.84 8.02 1.55
CA THR A 390 0.50 7.63 2.00
C THR A 390 -0.58 8.48 1.32
N LEU A 391 -0.37 9.80 1.23
CA LEU A 391 -1.26 10.71 0.51
C LEU A 391 -1.37 10.36 -0.98
N ASP A 392 -0.24 10.03 -1.61
CA ASP A 392 -0.19 9.65 -3.02
C ASP A 392 -0.98 8.37 -3.28
N ILE A 393 -0.77 7.32 -2.48
CA ILE A 393 -1.52 6.06 -2.54
C ILE A 393 -3.02 6.30 -2.37
N LEU A 394 -3.43 7.09 -1.37
CA LEU A 394 -4.84 7.39 -1.10
C LEU A 394 -5.51 8.13 -2.26
N ARG A 395 -4.85 9.14 -2.82
CA ARG A 395 -5.39 9.91 -3.96
C ARG A 395 -5.46 9.07 -5.22
N SER A 396 -4.42 8.29 -5.47
CA SER A 396 -4.28 7.46 -6.66
C SER A 396 -5.27 6.29 -6.69
N LEU A 397 -5.41 5.57 -5.58
CA LEU A 397 -6.34 4.44 -5.49
C LEU A 397 -7.76 4.87 -5.15
N GLY A 398 -7.90 5.75 -4.16
CA GLY A 398 -9.18 6.16 -3.60
C GLY A 398 -9.97 7.13 -4.49
N GLY A 399 -9.32 8.18 -5.00
CA GLY A 399 -9.99 9.17 -5.85
C GLY A 399 -10.61 8.57 -7.11
N GLU A 400 -9.94 7.56 -7.68
CA GLU A 400 -10.40 6.86 -8.86
C GLU A 400 -11.48 5.79 -8.54
N VAL A 401 -11.54 5.26 -7.29
CA VAL A 401 -12.66 4.39 -6.86
C VAL A 401 -13.93 5.22 -6.77
N ASP A 402 -13.83 6.41 -6.19
CA ASP A 402 -14.99 7.28 -5.97
C ASP A 402 -15.53 7.82 -7.32
N ARG A 403 -14.66 8.17 -8.28
CA ARG A 403 -15.05 8.67 -9.61
C ARG A 403 -15.82 7.64 -10.44
N HIS A 404 -15.35 6.40 -10.49
CA HIS A 404 -16.05 5.33 -11.22
C HIS A 404 -17.34 4.87 -10.53
N GLY A 405 -17.41 4.95 -9.20
CA GLY A 405 -18.65 4.75 -8.46
C GLY A 405 -19.72 5.74 -8.93
N GLU A 406 -19.36 7.03 -9.01
CA GLU A 406 -20.24 8.10 -9.51
C GLU A 406 -20.62 7.90 -10.99
N GLU A 407 -19.70 7.47 -11.86
CA GLU A 407 -19.96 7.20 -13.29
C GLU A 407 -20.92 6.01 -13.51
N ALA A 408 -20.78 4.94 -12.73
CA ALA A 408 -21.66 3.77 -12.78
C ALA A 408 -23.06 4.08 -12.23
N GLU A 409 -23.15 4.95 -11.24
CA GLU A 409 -24.41 5.33 -10.58
C GLU A 409 -25.16 6.43 -11.36
N ASN A 410 -24.45 7.29 -12.10
CA ASN A 410 -25.05 8.33 -12.95
C ASN A 410 -25.46 7.86 -14.36
N GLY A 411 -25.34 6.57 -14.67
CA GLY A 411 -25.87 5.99 -15.91
C GLY A 411 -25.34 6.63 -17.20
N ALA A 412 -24.06 7.02 -17.24
CA ALA A 412 -23.48 7.60 -18.45
C ALA A 412 -23.51 6.55 -19.59
N PRO A 413 -24.01 6.91 -20.79
CA PRO A 413 -24.07 5.98 -21.91
C PRO A 413 -22.65 5.56 -22.26
N SER A 414 -22.43 4.24 -22.28
CA SER A 414 -21.21 3.62 -22.77
C SER A 414 -20.92 4.19 -24.15
N GLY A 415 -19.85 4.98 -24.25
CA GLY A 415 -19.33 5.47 -25.53
C GLY A 415 -18.67 4.34 -26.31
N ASP A 416 -19.45 3.32 -26.66
CA ASP A 416 -19.11 2.39 -27.73
C ASP A 416 -19.92 2.82 -28.96
N GLY A 417 -19.25 3.57 -29.83
CA GLY A 417 -19.72 3.86 -31.17
C GLY A 417 -19.78 2.57 -31.99
N VAL A 418 -20.85 1.81 -31.82
CA VAL A 418 -21.34 0.84 -32.80
C VAL A 418 -22.81 1.14 -33.00
N THR A 419 -23.08 1.89 -34.07
CA THR A 419 -24.42 2.16 -34.58
C THR A 419 -25.13 0.83 -34.83
N HIS A 420 -26.06 0.45 -33.96
CA HIS A 420 -27.17 -0.39 -34.36
C HIS A 420 -28.14 0.50 -35.14
N SER A 421 -28.00 0.48 -36.47
CA SER A 421 -29.02 0.97 -37.40
C SER A 421 -30.32 0.21 -37.11
N THR A 422 -31.22 0.86 -36.37
CA THR A 422 -32.60 0.41 -36.25
C THR A 422 -33.30 0.91 -37.50
N GLU A 423 -33.36 0.05 -38.51
CA GLU A 423 -34.05 0.31 -39.76
C GLU A 423 -35.56 0.38 -39.50
N SER A 424 -36.10 1.60 -39.49
CA SER A 424 -37.53 1.85 -39.43
C SER A 424 -38.15 1.51 -40.78
N THR A 425 -38.82 0.37 -40.91
CA THR A 425 -39.66 0.08 -42.08
C THR A 425 -41.07 0.62 -41.87
N PRO A 426 -41.62 1.46 -42.76
CA PRO A 426 -43.02 1.85 -42.72
C PRO A 426 -43.90 0.70 -43.26
N GLY A 427 -44.98 0.39 -42.55
CA GLY A 427 -45.93 -0.64 -42.95
C GLY A 427 -46.66 -0.32 -44.26
N PRO A 428 -47.15 -1.37 -44.95
CA PRO A 428 -48.55 -1.31 -45.34
C PRO A 428 -49.27 -2.68 -45.25
N GLY A 429 -50.57 -2.61 -44.96
CA GLY A 429 -51.59 -3.25 -45.78
C GLY A 429 -51.79 -4.77 -45.68
N ALA A 430 -53.00 -5.14 -45.26
CA ALA A 430 -53.63 -6.45 -45.32
C ALA A 430 -53.37 -7.24 -46.63
N GLY A 431 -53.21 -8.56 -46.51
CA GLY A 431 -53.21 -9.46 -47.66
C GLY A 431 -52.84 -10.91 -47.30
N THR A 432 -53.75 -11.82 -47.62
CA THR A 432 -53.82 -13.24 -47.28
C THR A 432 -52.91 -14.14 -48.16
N VAL A 433 -52.65 -15.37 -47.66
CA VAL A 433 -52.34 -16.67 -48.31
C VAL A 433 -50.95 -17.00 -48.93
N ASP A 434 -50.48 -18.18 -48.48
CA ASP A 434 -49.85 -19.32 -49.19
C ASP A 434 -48.43 -19.25 -49.80
N GLY A 435 -47.74 -20.41 -49.78
CA GLY A 435 -46.72 -20.72 -50.78
C GLY A 435 -45.36 -21.26 -50.30
N LEU A 436 -45.28 -22.58 -50.28
CA LEU A 436 -44.16 -23.52 -50.32
C LEU A 436 -42.90 -23.20 -51.22
N GLU A 437 -41.87 -24.05 -51.02
CA GLU A 437 -40.70 -24.42 -51.89
C GLU A 437 -39.34 -23.72 -51.62
N THR A 438 -38.31 -24.37 -51.07
CA THR A 438 -37.43 -25.48 -51.56
C THR A 438 -36.58 -25.13 -52.79
N ARG A 439 -35.23 -25.05 -52.63
CA ARG A 439 -34.16 -25.76 -53.40
C ARG A 439 -32.78 -25.05 -53.34
N LEU A 440 -31.74 -25.84 -53.01
CA LEU A 440 -30.30 -25.65 -53.31
C LEU A 440 -30.02 -25.96 -54.82
N PRO A 441 -28.77 -26.02 -55.38
CA PRO A 441 -27.38 -25.76 -54.91
C PRO A 441 -26.45 -25.02 -55.95
N THR A 442 -25.11 -25.08 -55.73
CA THR A 442 -23.92 -24.88 -56.62
C THR A 442 -23.24 -23.49 -56.53
N GLY A 443 -21.92 -23.31 -56.50
CA GLY A 443 -20.72 -24.17 -56.54
C GLY A 443 -19.46 -23.30 -56.78
N SER A 444 -18.27 -23.85 -56.45
CA SER A 444 -16.90 -23.48 -56.86
C SER A 444 -16.05 -22.46 -56.05
N THR A 445 -15.02 -23.05 -55.43
CA THR A 445 -13.60 -22.68 -55.21
C THR A 445 -13.00 -21.47 -55.94
N VAL A 446 -12.11 -20.71 -55.27
CA VAL A 446 -10.63 -20.67 -55.46
C VAL A 446 -10.03 -19.59 -54.52
N VAL A 447 -8.94 -19.95 -53.83
CA VAL A 447 -8.11 -19.12 -52.95
C VAL A 447 -6.90 -18.61 -53.74
N GLY A 448 -6.60 -17.30 -53.65
CA GLY A 448 -5.37 -16.70 -54.16
C GLY A 448 -4.76 -15.77 -53.10
N GLY A 449 -3.52 -16.03 -52.69
CA GLY A 449 -2.73 -15.12 -51.84
C GLY A 449 -1.91 -14.13 -52.68
N PRO A 450 -1.21 -13.16 -52.06
CA PRO A 450 -0.16 -12.42 -52.74
C PRO A 450 1.22 -12.59 -52.08
N GLY A 451 2.22 -12.80 -52.95
CA GLY A 451 3.65 -12.72 -52.65
C GLY A 451 4.23 -11.32 -52.91
N ARG A 452 5.47 -11.16 -52.44
CA ARG A 452 6.39 -10.02 -52.59
C ARG A 452 6.72 -9.63 -54.04
N GLY A 453 7.16 -8.38 -54.24
CA GLY A 453 8.18 -8.05 -55.24
C GLY A 453 8.16 -6.61 -55.81
N ASP A 454 9.10 -5.80 -55.33
CA ASP A 454 9.96 -4.80 -56.01
C ASP A 454 9.42 -3.66 -56.87
N ALA A 455 9.77 -2.43 -56.44
CA ALA A 455 10.47 -1.41 -57.23
C ALA A 455 11.35 -0.55 -56.29
#